data_AF-A0A5B1BXS5-F1
#
_entry.id   AF-A0A5B1BXS5-F1
#
_cell.length_a   1.000
_cell.length_b   1.000
_cell.length_c   1.000
_cell.angle_alpha   90.00
_cell.angle_beta   90.00
_cell.angle_gamma   90.00
#
_symmetry.space_group_name_H-M   'P 1'
#
loop_
_entity.id
_entity.type
_entity.pdbx_description
1 polymer ?
#
loop_
_entity_poly.entity_id
_entity_poly.type
_entity_poly.pdbx_seq_one_letter_code
_entity_poly.pdbx_strand_id
1 'polypeptide(L)'
;MKPGHTGVFRLYKATGYSFKGIKAAFTHEAAIRQEFFALAVSVLVAAFGDFTVMEQFMLVGSVVFLIIVELLNSAIEAVVDRVGSEIHELSGRAKDIGSAAVFFALVLVALTWSAVLFA
;
A
#
# COMPACT_ATOMS: atom_id res chain seq x y z
N MET A 1 2.97 -18.38 18.13
CA MET A 1 3.82 -18.20 19.34
C MET A 1 4.17 -16.72 19.43
N LYS A 2 3.68 -15.97 20.43
CA LYS A 2 4.02 -14.54 20.57
C LYS A 2 5.49 -14.44 20.98
N PRO A 3 6.37 -13.71 20.27
CA PRO A 3 7.77 -13.61 20.67
C PRO A 3 7.87 -12.88 22.00
N GLY A 4 8.53 -13.48 23.00
CA GLY A 4 8.78 -12.92 24.34
C GLY A 4 9.79 -11.77 24.35
N HIS A 5 9.80 -10.92 23.33
CA HIS A 5 10.74 -9.81 23.20
C HIS A 5 10.13 -8.53 23.74
N THR A 6 10.81 -7.87 24.69
CA THR A 6 10.38 -6.62 25.33
C THR A 6 11.28 -5.44 24.93
N GLY A 7 10.79 -4.21 25.07
CA GLY A 7 11.56 -2.98 24.84
C GLY A 7 12.03 -2.75 23.39
N VAL A 8 13.18 -2.10 23.25
CA VAL A 8 13.81 -1.71 21.96
C VAL A 8 14.09 -2.92 21.06
N PHE A 9 14.39 -4.08 21.65
CA PHE A 9 14.65 -5.31 20.92
C PHE A 9 13.42 -5.82 20.15
N ARG A 10 12.21 -5.60 20.69
CA ARG A 10 10.95 -5.90 19.99
C ARG A 10 10.74 -4.98 18.79
N LEU A 11 11.06 -3.69 18.94
CA LEU A 11 10.95 -2.71 17.85
C LEU A 11 11.88 -3.07 16.69
N TYR A 12 13.16 -3.38 16.99
CA TYR A 12 14.12 -3.83 15.97
C TYR A 12 13.64 -5.07 15.20
N LYS A 13 13.12 -6.08 15.91
CA LYS A 13 12.55 -7.28 15.27
C LYS A 13 11.32 -6.95 14.44
N ALA A 14 10.42 -6.09 14.92
CA ALA A 14 9.23 -5.66 14.19
C ALA A 14 9.62 -4.95 12.89
N THR A 15 10.58 -4.02 12.94
CA THR A 15 11.13 -3.35 11.75
C THR A 15 11.70 -4.37 10.76
N GLY A 16 12.44 -5.39 11.25
CA GLY A 16 12.93 -6.48 10.40
C GLY A 16 11.82 -7.29 9.71
N TYR A 17 10.68 -7.52 10.36
CA TYR A 17 9.53 -8.16 9.74
C TYR A 17 8.85 -7.25 8.71
N SER A 18 8.73 -5.95 8.98
CA SER A 18 8.21 -4.97 8.02
C SER A 18 9.02 -4.94 6.74
N PHE A 19 10.36 -4.91 6.83
CA PHE A 19 11.23 -4.95 5.65
C PHE A 19 11.11 -6.24 4.85
N LYS A 20 10.92 -7.38 5.53
CA LYS A 20 10.65 -8.65 4.83
C LYS A 20 9.32 -8.60 4.07
N GLY A 21 8.27 -8.05 4.68
CA GLY A 21 6.96 -7.86 4.04
C GLY A 21 7.05 -6.97 2.80
N ILE A 22 7.67 -5.79 2.93
CA ILE A 22 7.88 -4.86 1.80
C ILE A 22 8.69 -5.52 0.68
N LYS A 23 9.80 -6.21 1.02
CA LYS A 23 10.61 -6.91 0.03
C LYS A 23 9.82 -7.99 -0.71
N ALA A 24 9.02 -8.77 0.02
CA ALA A 24 8.18 -9.81 -0.57
C ALA A 24 7.15 -9.19 -1.53
N ALA A 25 6.38 -8.20 -1.06
CA ALA A 25 5.39 -7.50 -1.88
C ALA A 25 6.03 -6.88 -3.12
N PHE A 26 7.17 -6.19 -3.00
CA PHE A 26 7.85 -5.60 -4.15
C PHE A 26 8.37 -6.65 -5.15
N THR A 27 8.79 -7.82 -4.67
CA THR A 27 9.31 -8.89 -5.53
C THR A 27 8.18 -9.60 -6.29
N HIS A 28 7.06 -9.86 -5.61
CA HIS A 28 5.98 -10.69 -6.15
C HIS A 28 4.88 -9.87 -6.85
N GLU A 29 4.60 -8.65 -6.39
CA GLU A 29 3.48 -7.85 -6.89
C GLU A 29 3.93 -6.76 -7.86
N ALA A 30 3.42 -6.84 -9.10
CA ALA A 30 3.69 -5.82 -10.12
C ALA A 30 3.05 -4.48 -9.78
N ALA A 31 1.83 -4.49 -9.22
CA ALA A 31 1.11 -3.30 -8.79
C ALA A 31 1.92 -2.51 -7.75
N ILE A 32 2.41 -3.18 -6.70
CA ILE A 32 3.29 -2.55 -5.69
C ILE A 32 4.50 -1.88 -6.33
N ARG A 33 5.17 -2.49 -7.32
CA ARG A 33 6.31 -1.84 -7.99
C ARG A 33 5.90 -0.56 -8.72
N GLN A 34 4.75 -0.56 -9.38
CA GLN A 34 4.21 0.61 -10.07
C GLN A 34 3.84 1.71 -9.08
N GLU A 35 3.25 1.35 -7.94
CA GLU A 35 2.88 2.31 -6.90
C GLU A 35 4.09 2.91 -6.19
N PHE A 36 5.16 2.13 -5.94
CA PHE A 36 6.42 2.67 -5.45
C PHE A 36 7.07 3.64 -6.45
N PHE A 37 6.95 3.35 -7.75
CA PHE A 37 7.38 4.30 -8.78
C PHE A 37 6.51 5.57 -8.76
N ALA A 38 5.18 5.43 -8.65
CA ALA A 38 4.26 6.56 -8.50
C ALA A 38 4.57 7.38 -7.24
N LEU A 39 4.97 6.74 -6.14
CA LEU A 39 5.40 7.41 -4.92
C LEU A 39 6.68 8.21 -5.15
N ALA A 40 7.67 7.64 -5.83
CA ALA A 40 8.90 8.35 -6.17
C ALA A 40 8.61 9.58 -7.05
N VAL A 41 7.75 9.44 -8.06
CA VAL A 41 7.29 10.56 -8.89
C VAL A 41 6.54 11.61 -8.05
N SER A 42 5.64 11.17 -7.16
CA SER A 42 4.87 12.05 -6.26
C SER A 42 5.78 12.87 -5.37
N VAL A 43 6.80 12.25 -4.76
CA VAL A 43 7.79 12.95 -3.92
C VAL A 43 8.59 13.97 -4.74
N LEU A 44 9.01 13.63 -5.96
CA LEU A 44 9.74 14.57 -6.82
C LEU A 44 8.86 15.76 -7.20
N VAL A 45 7.61 15.51 -7.63
CA VAL A 45 6.66 16.58 -7.98
C VAL A 45 6.38 17.48 -6.78
N ALA A 46 6.10 16.89 -5.60
CA ALA A 46 5.83 17.64 -4.39
C ALA A 46 7.05 18.48 -3.93
N ALA A 47 8.26 17.93 -4.02
CA ALA A 47 9.48 18.60 -3.55
C ALA A 47 9.95 19.74 -4.47
N PHE A 48 9.70 19.64 -5.78
CA PHE A 48 10.15 20.62 -6.77
C PHE A 48 9.03 21.56 -7.27
N GLY A 49 7.77 21.27 -6.95
CA GLY A 49 6.64 22.12 -7.28
C GLY A 49 6.42 23.25 -6.28
N ASP A 50 5.68 24.28 -6.70
CA ASP A 50 5.24 25.39 -5.85
C ASP A 50 3.96 24.99 -5.10
N PHE A 51 4.13 24.12 -4.10
CA PHE A 51 3.05 23.62 -3.27
C PHE A 51 3.28 24.01 -1.81
N THR A 52 2.19 24.30 -1.10
CA THR A 52 2.21 24.41 0.35
C THR A 52 2.60 23.09 1.00
N VAL A 53 3.08 23.14 2.25
CA VAL A 53 3.42 21.94 3.03
C VAL A 53 2.23 20.97 3.10
N MET A 54 1.00 21.49 3.26
CA MET A 54 -0.19 20.65 3.33
C MET A 54 -0.45 19.93 1.99
N GLU A 55 -0.34 20.62 0.87
CA GLU A 55 -0.52 20.04 -0.46
C GLU A 55 0.54 18.96 -0.75
N GLN A 56 1.81 19.19 -0.36
CA GLN A 56 2.86 18.18 -0.46
C GLN A 56 2.50 16.91 0.33
N PHE A 57 2.01 17.06 1.56
CA PHE A 57 1.53 15.94 2.37
C PHE A 57 0.34 15.22 1.73
N MET A 58 -0.58 15.94 1.08
CA MET A 58 -1.72 15.34 0.39
C MET A 58 -1.28 14.55 -0.86
N LEU A 59 -0.38 15.11 -1.68
CA LEU A 59 0.14 14.45 -2.89
C LEU A 59 0.91 13.17 -2.57
N VAL A 60 1.82 13.22 -1.59
CA VAL A 60 2.62 12.06 -1.18
C VAL A 60 1.79 11.10 -0.35
N GLY A 61 1.01 11.61 0.60
CA GLY A 61 0.20 10.83 1.54
C GLY A 61 -0.88 10.00 0.86
N SER A 62 -1.50 10.51 -0.20
CA SER A 62 -2.50 9.74 -0.97
C SER A 62 -1.88 8.51 -1.64
N VAL A 63 -0.67 8.62 -2.19
CA VAL A 63 0.04 7.47 -2.80
C VAL A 63 0.54 6.49 -1.73
N VAL A 64 1.01 7.00 -0.59
CA VAL A 64 1.35 6.13 0.56
C VAL A 64 0.13 5.34 1.04
N PHE A 65 -1.04 5.99 1.10
CA PHE A 65 -2.30 5.32 1.45
C PHE A 65 -2.66 4.22 0.44
N LEU A 66 -2.51 4.48 -0.86
CA LEU A 66 -2.69 3.48 -1.90
C LEU A 66 -1.81 2.24 -1.67
N ILE A 67 -0.51 2.43 -1.44
CA ILE A 67 0.43 1.32 -1.16
C ILE A 67 0.01 0.53 0.08
N ILE A 68 -0.48 1.20 1.13
CA ILE A 68 -0.98 0.51 2.34
C ILE A 68 -2.16 -0.38 1.98
N VAL A 69 -3.12 0.12 1.20
CA VAL A 69 -4.30 -0.65 0.78
C VAL A 69 -3.89 -1.83 -0.11
N GLU A 70 -2.96 -1.64 -1.04
CA GLU A 70 -2.45 -2.69 -1.92
C GLU A 70 -1.70 -3.79 -1.14
N LEU A 71 -0.91 -3.42 -0.12
CA LEU A 71 -0.25 -4.39 0.77
C LEU A 71 -1.28 -5.21 1.57
N LEU A 72 -2.38 -4.58 1.99
CA LEU A 72 -3.47 -5.28 2.67
C LEU A 72 -4.22 -6.21 1.70
N ASN A 73 -4.50 -5.78 0.47
CA ASN A 73 -5.09 -6.60 -0.57
C ASN A 73 -4.22 -7.84 -0.86
N SER A 74 -2.93 -7.63 -1.09
CA SER A 74 -1.94 -8.70 -1.33
C SER A 74 -1.87 -9.69 -0.16
N ALA A 75 -1.99 -9.20 1.08
CA ALA A 75 -2.02 -10.07 2.26
C ALA A 75 -3.29 -10.93 2.31
N ILE A 76 -4.45 -10.38 1.94
CA ILE A 76 -5.71 -11.13 1.83
C ILE A 76 -5.59 -12.18 0.73
N GLU A 77 -5.09 -11.82 -0.45
CA GLU A 77 -4.87 -12.73 -1.57
C GLU A 77 -3.95 -13.89 -1.18
N ALA A 78 -2.82 -13.61 -0.52
CA ALA A 78 -1.89 -14.64 -0.06
C ALA A 78 -2.53 -15.62 0.94
N VAL A 79 -3.43 -15.14 1.80
CA VAL A 79 -4.18 -16.01 2.72
C VAL A 79 -5.19 -16.85 1.96
N VAL A 80 -5.96 -16.24 1.04
CA VAL A 80 -6.98 -16.93 0.24
C VAL A 80 -6.33 -18.01 -0.65
N ASP A 81 -5.23 -17.69 -1.31
CA ASP A 81 -4.51 -18.61 -2.21
C ASP A 81 -3.84 -19.76 -1.46
N ARG A 82 -3.53 -19.58 -0.18
CA ARG A 82 -2.96 -20.65 0.65
C ARG A 82 -3.99 -21.72 1.04
N VAL A 83 -5.27 -21.36 1.18
CA VAL A 83 -6.31 -22.24 1.75
C VAL A 83 -6.76 -23.36 0.79
N GLY A 84 -6.73 -23.16 -0.53
CA GLY A 84 -6.99 -24.22 -1.50
C GLY A 84 -7.21 -23.70 -2.93
N SER A 85 -6.90 -24.52 -3.94
CA SER A 85 -7.10 -24.20 -5.37
C SER A 85 -8.54 -24.44 -5.86
N GLU A 86 -9.41 -24.89 -4.96
CA GLU A 86 -10.82 -25.10 -5.22
C GLU A 86 -11.58 -23.77 -5.20
N ILE A 87 -12.36 -23.53 -6.26
CA ILE A 87 -13.10 -22.28 -6.43
C ILE A 87 -14.21 -22.24 -5.37
N HIS A 88 -13.98 -21.45 -4.32
CA HIS A 88 -14.97 -21.19 -3.29
C HIS A 88 -15.53 -19.77 -3.46
N GLU A 89 -16.85 -19.63 -3.46
CA GLU A 89 -17.52 -18.36 -3.73
C GLU A 89 -17.09 -17.25 -2.75
N LEU A 90 -16.94 -17.58 -1.46
CA LEU A 90 -16.44 -16.63 -0.45
C LEU A 90 -14.99 -16.19 -0.70
N SER A 91 -14.13 -17.06 -1.23
CA SER A 91 -12.74 -16.72 -1.58
C SER A 91 -12.70 -15.72 -2.74
N GLY A 92 -13.55 -15.91 -3.74
CA GLY A 92 -13.74 -14.93 -4.82
C GLY A 92 -14.17 -13.57 -4.28
N ARG A 93 -15.25 -13.54 -3.48
CA ARG A 93 -15.74 -12.30 -2.86
C ARG A 93 -14.70 -11.58 -2.02
N ALA A 94 -13.85 -12.30 -1.28
CA ALA A 94 -12.77 -11.70 -0.50
C ALA A 94 -11.76 -10.95 -1.39
N LYS A 95 -11.36 -11.56 -2.51
CA LYS A 95 -10.47 -10.93 -3.50
C LYS A 95 -11.13 -9.73 -4.18
N ASP A 96 -12.39 -9.86 -4.57
CA ASP A 96 -13.15 -8.78 -5.23
C ASP A 96 -13.27 -7.54 -4.32
N ILE A 97 -13.56 -7.75 -3.04
CA ILE A 97 -13.65 -6.66 -2.05
C ILE A 97 -12.29 -6.02 -1.80
N GLY A 98 -11.21 -6.82 -1.74
CA GLY A 98 -9.85 -6.31 -1.64
C GLY A 98 -9.46 -5.44 -2.83
N SER A 99 -9.71 -5.93 -4.05
CA SER A 99 -9.50 -5.18 -5.29
C SER A 99 -10.37 -3.91 -5.36
N ALA A 100 -11.60 -3.95 -4.87
CA ALA A 100 -12.46 -2.76 -4.79
C ALA A 100 -11.89 -1.69 -3.84
N ALA A 101 -11.25 -2.09 -2.73
CA ALA A 101 -10.59 -1.15 -1.83
C ALA A 101 -9.41 -0.43 -2.53
N VAL A 102 -8.61 -1.17 -3.30
CA VAL A 102 -7.51 -0.61 -4.11
C VAL A 102 -8.07 0.37 -5.15
N PHE A 103 -9.16 0.02 -5.83
CA PHE A 103 -9.83 0.93 -6.77
C PHE A 103 -10.23 2.25 -6.12
N PHE A 104 -10.85 2.22 -4.93
CA PHE A 104 -11.22 3.46 -4.24
C PHE A 104 -10.00 4.26 -3.76
N ALA A 105 -8.90 3.59 -3.40
CA ALA A 105 -7.63 4.26 -3.09
C ALA A 105 -7.03 4.96 -4.34
N LEU A 106 -7.10 4.33 -5.52
CA LEU A 106 -6.72 4.96 -6.79
C LEU A 106 -7.59 6.18 -7.12
N VAL A 107 -8.91 6.08 -6.92
CA VAL A 107 -9.83 7.21 -7.07
C VAL A 107 -9.46 8.34 -6.12
N LEU A 108 -9.14 8.03 -4.86
CA LEU A 108 -8.68 9.03 -3.89
C LEU A 108 -7.40 9.73 -4.37
N VAL A 109 -6.39 8.98 -4.85
CA VAL A 109 -5.17 9.55 -5.43
C VAL A 109 -5.51 10.51 -6.58
N ALA A 110 -6.35 10.07 -7.53
CA ALA A 110 -6.73 10.88 -8.67
C ALA A 110 -7.46 12.18 -8.26
N LEU A 111 -8.40 12.09 -7.31
CA LEU A 111 -9.15 13.23 -6.80
C LEU A 111 -8.25 14.20 -6.03
N THR A 112 -7.37 13.70 -5.16
CA THR A 112 -6.42 14.54 -4.40
C THR A 112 -5.48 15.28 -5.34
N TRP A 113 -4.89 14.59 -6.31
CA TRP A 113 -4.00 15.21 -7.29
C TRP A 113 -4.73 16.26 -8.14
N SER A 114 -5.93 15.94 -8.63
CA SER A 114 -6.73 16.89 -9.41
C SER A 114 -7.09 18.12 -8.57
N ALA A 115 -7.49 17.93 -7.31
CA ALA A 115 -7.82 19.03 -6.42
C ALA A 115 -6.63 19.95 -6.16
N VAL A 116 -5.43 19.40 -5.92
CA VAL A 116 -4.23 20.20 -5.65
C VAL A 116 -3.72 20.92 -6.91
N LEU A 117 -3.79 20.28 -8.08
CA LEU A 117 -3.26 20.88 -9.32
C LEU A 117 -4.17 21.92 -9.95
N PHE A 118 -5.48 21.88 -9.66
CA PHE A 118 -6.49 22.77 -10.26
C PHE A 118 -7.21 23.66 -9.24
N ALA A 119 -6.77 23.68 -7.98
CA ALA A 119 -7.19 24.69 -6.99
C ALA A 119 -6.55 26.05 -7.27
#